data_AF-A0A8J3BCP4-F1
#
_entry.id   AF-A0A8J3BCP4-F1
#
_cell.length_a   1.000
_cell.length_b   1.000
_cell.length_c   1.000
_cell.angle_alpha   90.00
_cell.angle_beta   90.00
_cell.angle_gamma   90.00
#
_symmetry.space_group_name_H-M   'P 1'
#
loop_
_entity.id
_entity.type
_entity.pdbx_description
1 polymer ?
#
loop_
_entity_poly.entity_id
_entity_poly.type
_entity_poly.pdbx_seq_one_letter_code
_entity_poly.pdbx_strand_id
1 'polypeptide(L)'
;MKAQTFTLWKRSGGYGDALAAIGLARLLYVLTGQNPLVREEPGAFAVVLPEPVDLDALDYGRLRHNPGYRYVRLKADDDQAPESDFLDYEKERARYVAWRDLRKKARAGRALSDEERRQLEAAQPRSDWGLWQSLNVLQALGTYNKLHAAFRNAHPQELVEAVKAKLAAMAQGIPVWTVDTAFSPVVSAVQAFNPTVGKGINRPKPDGAPVANLPKTYADWFEEYLRYLGVEAGLCAYGLGEDYKFLAVVPGRVDAAVLEQVLIREFRALSQRFRYGSILLDIQSALELAKLLLHHVEAGDWTPRDVIRGVQAAYFKSLGSGRALMNLSFIGLPGWFPVRTADDVEAWMNLLEEHLRLVRALDEEKAEEAELLEAYRDFVSGGDWRALLLFFAGYGMTLFRARERAAQRAASMPSPKQSLLEVLVVKGYPHYAEIVRNPGFQAIAKAMRLATVAEQYHKARGQQVFAIHYDLFQKLKQHARFPDQLLAIVMDFVAEYNRENARREEQLARKGQGGRRRPNITTGEVEQFVALFDAHRQHSEALALLLIAYASSREDRTAEGEAAVEAATGEAADDADVYTVPIDEA
;
A
#
# COMPACT_ATOMS: atom_id res chain seq x y z
N MET A 1 -12.27 8.23 39.76
CA MET A 1 -10.95 7.56 39.61
C MET A 1 -10.19 8.31 38.52
N LYS A 2 -9.00 8.83 38.81
CA LYS A 2 -8.17 9.49 37.79
C LYS A 2 -7.44 8.47 36.92
N ALA A 3 -7.55 8.60 35.60
CA ALA A 3 -6.92 7.73 34.62
C ALA A 3 -6.40 8.53 33.42
N GLN A 4 -5.27 8.13 32.86
CA GLN A 4 -4.70 8.72 31.64
C GLN A 4 -4.47 7.69 30.55
N THR A 5 -4.07 6.47 30.93
CA THR A 5 -3.79 5.37 30.01
C THR A 5 -4.82 4.28 30.17
N PHE A 6 -5.28 3.74 29.04
CA PHE A 6 -6.24 2.65 28.95
C PHE A 6 -5.64 1.53 28.10
N THR A 7 -5.61 0.32 28.64
CA THR A 7 -5.02 -0.85 27.96
C THR A 7 -6.11 -1.71 27.33
N LEU A 8 -5.98 -1.98 26.03
CA LEU A 8 -6.79 -2.93 25.29
C LEU A 8 -5.93 -4.13 24.89
N TRP A 9 -6.25 -5.31 25.41
CA TRP A 9 -5.56 -6.55 25.09
C TRP A 9 -5.92 -7.08 23.70
N LYS A 10 -4.92 -7.55 22.95
CA LYS A 10 -5.13 -8.22 21.65
C LYS A 10 -5.66 -9.62 21.89
N ARG A 11 -6.65 -10.06 21.10
CA ARG A 11 -7.32 -11.35 21.29
C ARG A 11 -7.60 -12.07 19.98
N SER A 12 -8.08 -11.32 19.00
CA SER A 12 -8.56 -11.89 17.75
C SER A 12 -7.40 -12.24 16.83
N GLY A 13 -6.26 -11.55 16.94
CA GLY A 13 -5.16 -11.64 15.96
C GLY A 13 -5.56 -11.14 14.56
N GLY A 14 -6.78 -10.64 14.43
CA GLY A 14 -7.40 -10.07 13.25
C GLY A 14 -7.54 -8.55 13.40
N TYR A 15 -8.07 -7.89 12.37
CA TYR A 15 -8.22 -6.44 12.43
C TYR A 15 -9.19 -5.96 13.50
N GLY A 16 -10.00 -6.86 14.09
CA GLY A 16 -10.91 -6.53 15.17
C GLY A 16 -10.20 -5.94 16.39
N ASP A 17 -8.93 -6.30 16.63
CA ASP A 17 -8.15 -5.72 17.73
C ASP A 17 -7.76 -4.26 17.42
N ALA A 18 -7.35 -3.97 16.17
CA ALA A 18 -7.03 -2.62 15.73
C ALA A 18 -8.26 -1.71 15.71
N LEU A 19 -9.41 -2.20 15.21
CA LEU A 19 -10.66 -1.45 15.23
C LEU A 19 -11.10 -1.13 16.66
N ALA A 20 -10.98 -2.08 17.59
CA ALA A 20 -11.30 -1.83 18.99
C ALA A 20 -10.36 -0.77 19.63
N ALA A 21 -9.07 -0.75 19.28
CA ALA A 21 -8.14 0.26 19.79
C ALA A 21 -8.48 1.66 19.29
N ILE A 22 -8.77 1.78 17.99
CA ILE A 22 -9.21 3.04 17.37
C ILE A 22 -10.56 3.48 17.98
N GLY A 23 -11.49 2.54 18.16
CA GLY A 23 -12.77 2.79 18.78
C GLY A 23 -12.68 3.23 20.24
N LEU A 24 -11.72 2.70 21.01
CA LEU A 24 -11.45 3.17 22.37
C LEU A 24 -11.00 4.62 22.37
N ALA A 25 -10.10 5.01 21.45
CA ALA A 25 -9.70 6.40 21.30
C ALA A 25 -10.89 7.30 20.92
N ARG A 26 -11.76 6.84 20.03
CA ARG A 26 -12.99 7.57 19.67
C ARG A 26 -13.95 7.72 20.85
N LEU A 27 -14.16 6.66 21.63
CA LEU A 27 -15.00 6.71 22.84
C LEU A 27 -14.45 7.73 23.84
N LEU A 28 -13.14 7.70 24.10
CA LEU A 28 -12.50 8.65 25.00
C LEU A 28 -12.59 10.08 24.48
N TYR A 29 -12.43 10.31 23.17
CA TYR A 29 -12.67 11.62 22.56
C TYR A 29 -14.12 12.08 22.76
N VAL A 30 -15.11 11.21 22.52
CA VAL A 30 -16.53 11.53 22.73
C VAL A 30 -16.82 11.92 24.18
N LEU A 31 -16.20 11.24 25.16
CA LEU A 31 -16.44 11.51 26.57
C LEU A 31 -15.66 12.71 27.12
N THR A 32 -14.45 12.95 26.61
CA THR A 32 -13.50 13.90 27.21
C THR A 32 -13.25 15.15 26.38
N GLY A 33 -13.51 15.10 25.06
CA GLY A 33 -13.10 16.12 24.09
C GLY A 33 -11.59 16.16 23.80
N GLN A 34 -10.79 15.31 24.45
CA GLN A 34 -9.35 15.24 24.23
C GLN A 34 -9.00 14.26 23.11
N ASN A 35 -7.96 14.55 22.33
CA ASN A 35 -7.46 13.68 21.27
C ASN A 35 -6.46 12.65 21.84
N PRO A 36 -6.80 11.36 21.93
CA PRO A 36 -5.90 10.38 22.52
C PRO A 36 -4.80 9.95 21.53
N LEU A 37 -3.64 9.61 22.06
CA LEU A 37 -2.59 8.89 21.35
C LEU A 37 -2.87 7.38 21.42
N VAL A 38 -2.87 6.71 20.26
CA VAL A 38 -2.92 5.24 20.20
C VAL A 38 -1.51 4.71 19.99
N ARG A 39 -1.06 3.80 20.85
CA ARG A 39 0.24 3.16 20.79
C ARG A 39 0.09 1.64 20.82
N GLU A 40 0.74 0.95 19.89
CA GLU A 40 0.84 -0.50 19.92
C GLU A 40 1.91 -0.96 20.92
N GLU A 41 1.56 -1.95 21.72
CA GLU A 41 2.47 -2.63 22.66
C GLU A 41 2.48 -4.15 22.41
N PRO A 42 3.47 -4.89 22.94
CA PRO A 42 3.45 -6.35 22.90
C PRO A 42 2.18 -6.91 23.53
N GLY A 43 1.34 -7.57 22.73
CA GLY A 43 0.08 -8.18 23.20
C GLY A 43 -1.07 -7.22 23.50
N ALA A 44 -0.90 -5.90 23.33
CA ALA A 44 -1.94 -4.91 23.65
C ALA A 44 -1.84 -3.64 22.80
N PHE A 45 -2.81 -2.75 22.96
CA PHE A 45 -2.74 -1.34 22.59
C PHE A 45 -2.91 -0.51 23.86
N ALA A 46 -2.13 0.57 23.98
CA ALA A 46 -2.31 1.60 24.96
C ALA A 46 -2.97 2.82 24.28
N VAL A 47 -4.06 3.31 24.86
CA VAL A 47 -4.70 4.57 24.46
C VAL A 47 -4.46 5.58 25.57
N VAL A 48 -3.77 6.67 25.25
CA VAL A 48 -3.26 7.64 26.22
C VAL A 48 -3.88 9.00 25.97
N LEU A 49 -4.56 9.53 26.99
CA LEU A 49 -5.07 10.90 26.96
C LEU A 49 -3.94 11.91 27.18
N PRO A 50 -4.01 13.09 26.53
CA PRO A 50 -3.12 14.21 26.81
C PRO A 50 -3.07 14.57 28.31
N GLU A 51 -4.24 14.62 28.96
CA GLU A 51 -4.37 14.91 30.38
C GLU A 51 -5.17 13.82 31.12
N PRO A 52 -4.83 13.49 32.38
CA PRO A 52 -5.60 12.56 33.18
C PRO A 52 -7.03 13.04 33.38
N VAL A 53 -8.00 12.13 33.25
CA VAL A 53 -9.43 12.40 33.44
C VAL A 53 -9.97 11.69 34.67
N ASP A 54 -10.93 12.32 35.35
CA ASP A 54 -11.69 11.66 36.41
C ASP A 54 -12.89 10.92 35.82
N LEU A 55 -12.83 9.58 35.82
CA LEU A 55 -13.90 8.72 35.31
C LEU A 55 -15.24 8.91 36.04
N ASP A 56 -15.23 9.41 37.28
CA ASP A 56 -16.48 9.67 38.02
C ASP A 56 -17.22 10.92 37.52
N ALA A 57 -16.53 11.83 36.81
CA ALA A 57 -17.04 13.12 36.37
C ALA A 57 -17.50 13.14 34.90
N LEU A 58 -17.38 12.02 34.16
CA LEU A 58 -17.71 11.95 32.75
C LEU A 58 -19.22 11.82 32.51
N ASP A 59 -19.72 12.52 31.49
CA ASP A 59 -21.11 12.37 31.03
C ASP A 59 -21.24 11.13 30.13
N TYR A 60 -21.49 9.98 30.76
CA TYR A 60 -21.81 8.74 30.06
C TYR A 60 -23.26 8.70 29.54
N GLY A 61 -24.16 9.52 30.11
CA GLY A 61 -25.58 9.54 29.78
C GLY A 61 -25.82 9.88 28.32
N ARG A 62 -24.95 10.71 27.73
CA ARG A 62 -24.98 11.04 26.30
C ARG A 62 -24.89 9.82 25.38
N LEU A 63 -24.26 8.72 25.79
CA LEU A 63 -24.08 7.53 24.97
C LEU A 63 -25.39 6.83 24.63
N ARG A 64 -26.45 7.06 25.43
CA ARG A 64 -27.81 6.58 25.13
C ARG A 64 -28.39 7.22 23.87
N HIS A 65 -28.05 8.49 23.62
CA HIS A 65 -28.57 9.25 22.49
C HIS A 65 -27.62 9.21 21.30
N ASN A 66 -26.32 9.23 21.57
CA ASN A 66 -25.28 9.11 20.56
C ASN A 66 -24.20 8.13 21.07
N PRO A 67 -24.27 6.85 20.69
CA PRO A 67 -23.25 5.87 21.02
C PRO A 67 -21.86 6.16 20.42
N GLY A 68 -21.69 7.22 19.64
CA GLY A 68 -20.42 7.63 19.02
C GLY A 68 -20.16 7.04 17.64
N TYR A 69 -21.08 6.21 17.12
CA TYR A 69 -21.08 5.69 15.75
C TYR A 69 -22.47 5.81 15.13
N ARG A 70 -22.54 5.96 13.80
CA ARG A 70 -23.80 6.23 13.10
C ARG A 70 -24.69 4.99 13.03
N TYR A 71 -26.00 5.15 13.14
CA TYR A 71 -26.95 4.12 12.75
C TYR A 71 -27.04 4.02 11.22
N VAL A 72 -27.22 2.82 10.65
CA VAL A 72 -27.42 2.66 9.19
C VAL A 72 -28.85 2.28 8.88
N ARG A 73 -29.64 3.23 8.39
CA ARG A 73 -31.04 3.00 8.00
C ARG A 73 -31.10 2.26 6.67
N LEU A 74 -31.48 0.99 6.72
CA LEU A 74 -31.57 0.11 5.54
C LEU A 74 -32.90 0.22 4.79
N LYS A 75 -33.96 0.64 5.48
CA LYS A 75 -35.31 0.80 4.92
C LYS A 75 -35.94 2.10 5.44
N ALA A 76 -36.84 2.69 4.67
CA ALA A 76 -37.47 3.96 5.01
C ALA A 76 -38.36 3.87 6.27
N ASP A 77 -38.93 2.70 6.53
CA ASP A 77 -39.85 2.39 7.62
C ASP A 77 -39.17 1.77 8.87
N ASP A 78 -37.85 1.94 9.01
CA ASP A 78 -37.09 1.45 10.17
C ASP A 78 -37.38 2.30 11.43
N ASP A 79 -38.28 1.80 12.28
CA ASP A 79 -38.71 2.42 13.54
C ASP A 79 -37.60 2.46 14.62
N GLN A 80 -36.53 1.69 14.44
CA GLN A 80 -35.35 1.71 15.32
C GLN A 80 -34.32 2.77 14.90
N ALA A 81 -34.46 3.38 13.72
CA ALA A 81 -33.56 4.46 13.31
C ALA A 81 -33.73 5.68 14.23
N PRO A 82 -32.63 6.37 14.61
CA PRO A 82 -32.74 7.63 15.34
C PRO A 82 -33.31 8.73 14.43
N GLU A 83 -33.89 9.78 15.02
CA GLU A 83 -34.46 10.92 14.25
C GLU A 83 -33.39 11.68 13.45
N SER A 84 -32.15 11.69 13.93
CA SER A 84 -30.98 12.32 13.30
C SER A 84 -29.73 11.46 13.50
N ASP A 85 -28.63 11.81 12.83
CA ASP A 85 -27.33 11.11 12.91
C ASP A 85 -27.36 9.63 12.45
N PHE A 86 -28.02 9.40 11.30
CA PHE A 86 -28.03 8.10 10.62
C PHE A 86 -27.54 8.22 9.16
N LEU A 87 -27.03 7.11 8.64
CA LEU A 87 -26.75 6.93 7.22
C LEU A 87 -27.99 6.34 6.53
N ASP A 88 -28.55 7.06 5.56
CA ASP A 88 -29.64 6.56 4.72
C ASP A 88 -29.05 5.70 3.58
N TYR A 89 -29.13 4.38 3.72
CA TYR A 89 -28.45 3.46 2.81
C TYR A 89 -29.06 3.51 1.40
N GLU A 90 -30.38 3.50 1.27
CA GLU A 90 -31.04 3.50 -0.05
C GLU A 90 -30.85 4.84 -0.77
N LYS A 91 -30.88 5.97 -0.04
CA LYS A 91 -30.56 7.28 -0.62
C LYS A 91 -29.13 7.34 -1.14
N GLU A 92 -28.15 6.91 -0.34
CA GLU A 92 -26.74 6.89 -0.76
C GLU A 92 -26.49 5.90 -1.90
N ARG A 93 -27.18 4.75 -1.91
CA ARG A 93 -27.15 3.79 -3.01
C ARG A 93 -27.68 4.40 -4.31
N ALA A 94 -28.80 5.10 -4.25
CA ALA A 94 -29.39 5.78 -5.41
C ALA A 94 -28.43 6.85 -5.97
N ARG A 95 -27.80 7.65 -5.09
CA ARG A 95 -26.76 8.62 -5.46
C ARG A 95 -25.59 7.94 -6.17
N TYR A 96 -25.07 6.85 -5.61
CA TYR A 96 -23.96 6.10 -6.21
C TYR A 96 -24.31 5.54 -7.60
N VAL A 97 -25.51 4.96 -7.78
CA VAL A 97 -25.96 4.45 -9.08
C VAL A 97 -26.03 5.57 -10.11
N ALA A 98 -26.62 6.72 -9.77
CA ALA A 98 -26.68 7.88 -10.65
C ALA A 98 -25.28 8.37 -11.07
N TRP A 99 -24.37 8.51 -10.11
CA TRP A 99 -22.99 8.91 -10.36
C TRP A 99 -22.26 7.91 -11.26
N ARG A 100 -22.38 6.60 -10.98
CA ARG A 100 -21.73 5.53 -11.75
C ARG A 100 -22.20 5.54 -13.20
N ASP A 101 -23.50 5.70 -13.41
CA ASP A 101 -24.10 5.67 -14.74
C ASP A 101 -23.70 6.90 -15.56
N LEU A 102 -23.62 8.10 -14.96
CA LEU A 102 -23.07 9.31 -15.59
C LEU A 102 -21.58 9.15 -15.93
N ARG A 103 -20.78 8.64 -14.99
CA ARG A 103 -19.33 8.41 -15.21
C ARG A 103 -19.08 7.37 -16.31
N LYS A 104 -19.93 6.36 -16.42
CA LYS A 104 -19.86 5.36 -17.51
C LYS A 104 -20.11 6.02 -18.87
N LYS A 105 -21.07 6.95 -18.98
CA LYS A 105 -21.31 7.72 -20.21
C LYS A 105 -20.09 8.56 -20.58
N ALA A 106 -19.49 9.27 -19.62
CA ALA A 106 -18.28 10.07 -19.85
C ALA A 106 -17.10 9.22 -20.36
N ARG A 107 -16.84 8.07 -19.72
CA ARG A 107 -15.77 7.14 -20.12
C ARG A 107 -15.96 6.51 -21.50
N ALA A 108 -17.19 6.49 -22.02
CA ALA A 108 -17.49 6.02 -23.38
C ALA A 108 -17.18 7.08 -24.46
N GLY A 109 -16.48 8.16 -24.12
CA GLY A 109 -16.10 9.23 -25.05
C GLY A 109 -17.21 10.23 -25.34
N ARG A 110 -18.35 10.16 -24.62
CA ARG A 110 -19.44 11.13 -24.73
C ARG A 110 -19.11 12.36 -23.89
N ALA A 111 -19.03 13.53 -24.54
CA ALA A 111 -18.99 14.80 -23.84
C ALA A 111 -20.24 14.96 -22.96
N LEU A 112 -20.04 15.19 -21.66
CA LEU A 112 -21.12 15.52 -20.74
C LEU A 112 -21.57 16.95 -20.97
N SER A 113 -22.88 17.19 -20.98
CA SER A 113 -23.41 18.56 -20.94
C SER A 113 -23.09 19.22 -19.59
N ASP A 114 -23.17 20.56 -19.52
CA ASP A 114 -22.97 21.29 -18.26
C ASP A 114 -23.94 20.84 -17.16
N GLU A 115 -25.17 20.47 -17.54
CA GLU A 115 -26.15 19.91 -16.62
C GLU A 115 -25.74 18.52 -16.12
N GLU A 116 -25.23 17.66 -16.99
CA GLU A 116 -24.73 16.34 -16.60
C GLU A 116 -23.47 16.43 -15.72
N ARG A 117 -22.63 17.45 -15.92
CA ARG A 117 -21.47 17.74 -15.06
C ARG A 117 -21.92 18.16 -13.66
N ARG A 118 -22.85 19.12 -13.56
CA ARG A 118 -23.45 19.51 -12.27
C ARG A 118 -24.13 18.34 -11.57
N GLN A 119 -24.83 17.48 -12.32
CA GLN A 119 -25.44 16.28 -11.75
C GLN A 119 -24.40 15.25 -11.28
N LEU A 120 -23.28 15.11 -12.00
CA LEU A 120 -22.19 14.21 -11.61
C LEU A 120 -21.55 14.68 -10.30
N GLU A 121 -21.27 15.98 -10.17
CA GLU A 121 -20.76 16.60 -8.94
C GLU A 121 -21.75 16.44 -7.78
N ALA A 122 -23.03 16.77 -7.99
CA ALA A 122 -24.07 16.62 -6.97
C ALA A 122 -24.30 15.16 -6.53
N ALA A 123 -24.15 14.21 -7.46
CA ALA A 123 -24.28 12.79 -7.20
C ALA A 123 -23.01 12.14 -6.63
N GLN A 124 -21.91 12.90 -6.48
CA GLN A 124 -20.64 12.35 -6.00
C GLN A 124 -20.84 11.58 -4.68
N PRO A 125 -20.50 10.28 -4.65
CA PRO A 125 -20.72 9.46 -3.47
C PRO A 125 -19.73 9.88 -2.37
N ARG A 126 -20.18 9.70 -1.13
CA ARG A 126 -19.31 9.78 0.05
C ARG A 126 -18.09 8.85 -0.09
N SER A 127 -16.93 9.27 0.41
CA SER A 127 -15.67 8.52 0.26
C SER A 127 -15.69 7.15 0.96
N ASP A 128 -16.50 6.99 2.00
CA ASP A 128 -16.73 5.76 2.76
C ASP A 128 -17.89 4.89 2.19
N TRP A 129 -18.48 5.23 1.04
CA TRP A 129 -19.63 4.47 0.49
C TRP A 129 -19.28 2.99 0.25
N GLY A 130 -18.09 2.72 -0.30
CA GLY A 130 -17.64 1.35 -0.57
C GLY A 130 -17.58 0.47 0.69
N LEU A 131 -17.26 1.07 1.84
CA LEU A 131 -17.30 0.39 3.14
C LEU A 131 -18.72 -0.05 3.50
N TRP A 132 -19.67 0.89 3.48
CA TRP A 132 -21.06 0.61 3.86
C TRP A 132 -21.74 -0.37 2.92
N GLN A 133 -21.49 -0.24 1.61
CA GLN A 133 -21.95 -1.20 0.62
C GLN A 133 -21.43 -2.61 0.92
N SER A 134 -20.13 -2.74 1.21
CA SER A 134 -19.51 -4.02 1.51
C SER A 134 -20.05 -4.63 2.81
N LEU A 135 -20.20 -3.83 3.87
CA LEU A 135 -20.80 -4.27 5.14
C LEU A 135 -22.24 -4.77 4.97
N ASN A 136 -23.03 -4.12 4.10
CA ASN A 136 -24.38 -4.58 3.80
C ASN A 136 -24.37 -5.92 3.05
N VAL A 137 -23.48 -6.09 2.06
CA VAL A 137 -23.33 -7.35 1.31
C VAL A 137 -22.93 -8.51 2.23
N LEU A 138 -22.08 -8.24 3.23
CA LEU A 138 -21.68 -9.19 4.27
C LEU A 138 -22.73 -9.35 5.39
N GLN A 139 -23.91 -8.73 5.27
CA GLN A 139 -25.01 -8.79 6.24
C GLN A 139 -24.61 -8.36 7.67
N ALA A 140 -23.61 -7.48 7.79
CA ALA A 140 -23.04 -7.09 9.07
C ALA A 140 -23.85 -5.99 9.78
N LEU A 141 -24.56 -5.16 9.02
CA LEU A 141 -25.24 -3.96 9.52
C LEU A 141 -26.39 -4.26 10.49
N GLY A 142 -27.00 -5.45 10.41
CA GLY A 142 -28.05 -5.85 11.34
C GLY A 142 -27.57 -5.96 12.78
N THR A 143 -26.39 -6.55 13.02
CA THR A 143 -25.82 -6.66 14.37
C THR A 143 -25.35 -5.29 14.88
N TYR A 144 -24.79 -4.49 13.98
CA TYR A 144 -24.28 -3.14 14.24
C TYR A 144 -25.40 -2.19 14.72
N ASN A 145 -26.54 -2.21 14.04
CA ASN A 145 -27.74 -1.45 14.42
C ASN A 145 -28.40 -1.95 15.71
N LYS A 146 -28.41 -3.27 15.95
CA LYS A 146 -28.99 -3.85 17.19
C LYS A 146 -28.30 -3.32 18.43
N LEU A 147 -26.96 -3.21 18.42
CA LEU A 147 -26.23 -2.65 19.56
C LEU A 147 -26.53 -1.16 19.74
N HIS A 148 -26.69 -0.40 18.65
CA HIS A 148 -27.08 1.00 18.72
C HIS A 148 -28.47 1.16 19.34
N ALA A 149 -29.44 0.31 18.98
CA ALA A 149 -30.76 0.29 19.59
C ALA A 149 -30.71 -0.12 21.08
N ALA A 150 -29.84 -1.07 21.45
CA ALA A 150 -29.65 -1.48 22.83
C ALA A 150 -29.16 -0.34 23.73
N PHE A 151 -28.23 0.51 23.25
CA PHE A 151 -27.82 1.73 23.98
C PHE A 151 -29.00 2.68 24.21
N ARG A 152 -29.80 2.95 23.18
CA ARG A 152 -30.96 3.86 23.26
C ARG A 152 -32.02 3.38 24.26
N ASN A 153 -32.24 2.08 24.30
CA ASN A 153 -33.24 1.44 25.13
C ASN A 153 -32.71 1.03 26.52
N ALA A 154 -31.43 1.27 26.82
CA ALA A 154 -30.82 0.92 28.09
C ALA A 154 -31.41 1.71 29.27
N HIS A 155 -31.45 1.07 30.44
CA HIS A 155 -31.69 1.79 31.69
C HIS A 155 -30.51 2.77 31.94
N PRO A 156 -30.76 4.07 32.16
CA PRO A 156 -29.69 5.08 32.17
C PRO A 156 -28.56 4.77 33.16
N GLN A 157 -28.90 4.39 34.39
CA GLN A 157 -27.90 4.09 35.42
C GLN A 157 -27.10 2.82 35.11
N GLU A 158 -27.73 1.79 34.54
CA GLU A 158 -27.05 0.53 34.23
C GLU A 158 -26.03 0.72 33.11
N LEU A 159 -26.36 1.53 32.09
CA LEU A 159 -25.44 1.86 31.00
C LEU A 159 -24.23 2.66 31.52
N VAL A 160 -24.49 3.70 32.33
CA VAL A 160 -23.46 4.56 32.92
C VAL A 160 -22.47 3.72 33.73
N GLU A 161 -22.98 2.92 34.67
CA GLU A 161 -22.13 2.08 35.52
C GLU A 161 -21.38 1.01 34.71
N ALA A 162 -22.02 0.44 33.68
CA ALA A 162 -21.37 -0.57 32.84
C ALA A 162 -20.19 0.00 32.03
N VAL A 163 -20.39 1.12 31.32
CA VAL A 163 -19.32 1.74 30.52
C VAL A 163 -18.19 2.24 31.42
N LYS A 164 -18.53 2.87 32.55
CA LYS A 164 -17.55 3.33 33.54
C LYS A 164 -16.74 2.18 34.11
N ALA A 165 -17.37 1.08 34.51
CA ALA A 165 -16.67 -0.11 35.03
C ALA A 165 -15.72 -0.71 33.99
N LYS A 166 -16.13 -0.79 32.72
CA LYS A 166 -15.29 -1.29 31.61
C LYS A 166 -14.08 -0.39 31.37
N LEU A 167 -14.25 0.94 31.37
CA LEU A 167 -13.14 1.89 31.23
C LEU A 167 -12.20 1.88 32.45
N ALA A 168 -12.74 1.78 33.67
CA ALA A 168 -11.93 1.66 34.88
C ALA A 168 -11.07 0.40 34.87
N ALA A 169 -11.61 -0.72 34.37
CA ALA A 169 -10.85 -1.95 34.18
C ALA A 169 -9.71 -1.77 33.17
N MET A 170 -9.98 -1.18 31.99
CA MET A 170 -8.92 -0.87 31.02
C MET A 170 -7.83 0.04 31.58
N ALA A 171 -8.22 1.04 32.39
CA ALA A 171 -7.28 1.94 33.05
C ALA A 171 -6.40 1.24 34.11
N GLN A 172 -6.87 0.13 34.66
CA GLN A 172 -6.13 -0.73 35.59
C GLN A 172 -5.39 -1.88 34.88
N GLY A 173 -5.46 -1.96 33.55
CA GLY A 173 -4.90 -3.07 32.77
C GLY A 173 -5.70 -4.37 32.87
N ILE A 174 -6.89 -4.34 33.46
CA ILE A 174 -7.75 -5.52 33.64
C ILE A 174 -8.50 -5.80 32.33
N PRO A 175 -8.48 -7.04 31.82
CA PRO A 175 -9.21 -7.40 30.62
C PRO A 175 -10.73 -7.21 30.76
N VAL A 176 -11.34 -6.42 29.88
CA VAL A 176 -12.74 -5.99 30.04
C VAL A 176 -13.76 -7.12 30.04
N TRP A 177 -13.50 -8.23 29.38
CA TRP A 177 -14.38 -9.40 29.35
C TRP A 177 -14.45 -10.15 30.68
N THR A 178 -13.61 -9.81 31.65
CA THR A 178 -13.66 -10.34 33.02
C THR A 178 -14.56 -9.53 33.93
N VAL A 179 -15.08 -8.40 33.45
CA VAL A 179 -15.94 -7.48 34.20
C VAL A 179 -17.39 -7.72 33.80
N ASP A 180 -18.18 -8.28 34.72
CA ASP A 180 -19.62 -8.41 34.54
C ASP A 180 -20.35 -7.11 34.93
N THR A 181 -21.35 -6.74 34.15
CA THR A 181 -22.12 -5.49 34.30
C THR A 181 -23.61 -5.76 34.11
N ALA A 182 -24.47 -4.95 34.74
CA ALA A 182 -25.92 -5.08 34.62
C ALA A 182 -26.39 -4.87 33.16
N PHE A 183 -25.92 -3.80 32.52
CA PHE A 183 -26.04 -3.64 31.07
C PHE A 183 -25.04 -4.57 30.38
N SER A 184 -25.53 -5.61 29.73
CA SER A 184 -24.72 -6.61 29.00
C SER A 184 -25.51 -7.18 27.81
N PRO A 185 -25.76 -6.37 26.76
CA PRO A 185 -26.54 -6.82 25.61
C PRO A 185 -25.85 -7.99 24.90
N VAL A 186 -26.65 -8.90 24.34
CA VAL A 186 -26.14 -10.00 23.53
C VAL A 186 -25.68 -9.47 22.19
N VAL A 187 -24.40 -9.65 21.88
CA VAL A 187 -23.80 -9.28 20.60
C VAL A 187 -23.44 -10.53 19.79
N SER A 188 -23.55 -10.45 18.47
CA SER A 188 -23.03 -11.48 17.57
C SER A 188 -21.75 -10.98 16.92
N ALA A 189 -20.65 -11.71 17.12
CA ALA A 189 -19.39 -11.42 16.46
C ALA A 189 -19.47 -11.82 14.98
N VAL A 190 -19.52 -10.81 14.11
CA VAL A 190 -19.62 -10.99 12.65
C VAL A 190 -18.23 -10.87 12.02
N GLN A 191 -17.92 -11.74 11.05
CA GLN A 191 -16.60 -11.78 10.40
C GLN A 191 -16.18 -10.45 9.75
N ALA A 192 -17.13 -9.59 9.40
CA ALA A 192 -16.87 -8.26 8.84
C ALA A 192 -16.30 -7.25 9.85
N PHE A 193 -16.44 -7.52 11.16
CA PHE A 193 -15.87 -6.70 12.24
C PHE A 193 -14.79 -7.45 13.02
N ASN A 194 -14.90 -8.78 13.07
CA ASN A 194 -13.97 -9.65 13.75
C ASN A 194 -13.74 -10.92 12.92
N PRO A 195 -12.80 -10.91 11.97
CA PRO A 195 -12.72 -11.94 10.93
C PRO A 195 -12.32 -13.32 11.46
N THR A 196 -11.63 -13.39 12.60
CA THR A 196 -11.19 -14.67 13.18
C THR A 196 -12.30 -15.41 13.95
N VAL A 197 -13.48 -14.81 14.11
CA VAL A 197 -14.63 -15.42 14.81
C VAL A 197 -15.55 -16.24 13.86
N GLY A 198 -15.09 -16.48 12.62
CA GLY A 198 -15.79 -17.30 11.63
C GLY A 198 -15.88 -18.80 11.93
N LYS A 199 -16.91 -19.46 11.38
CA LYS A 199 -16.99 -20.93 11.35
C LYS A 199 -15.75 -21.50 10.64
N GLY A 200 -15.05 -22.41 11.31
CA GLY A 200 -13.97 -23.23 10.70
C GLY A 200 -12.54 -22.80 11.00
N ILE A 201 -12.27 -21.60 11.54
CA ILE A 201 -10.89 -21.17 11.87
C ILE A 201 -10.42 -21.72 13.22
N ASN A 202 -11.35 -22.08 14.12
CA ASN A 202 -11.06 -22.60 15.47
C ASN A 202 -11.80 -23.91 15.83
N ARG A 203 -12.19 -24.75 14.85
CA ARG A 203 -12.80 -26.06 15.14
C ARG A 203 -12.18 -27.18 14.29
N PRO A 204 -11.62 -28.23 14.90
CA PRO A 204 -11.08 -29.39 14.17
C PRO A 204 -12.16 -30.27 13.50
N LYS A 205 -13.46 -29.95 13.62
CA LYS A 205 -14.54 -30.55 12.82
C LYS A 205 -15.82 -29.70 12.80
N PRO A 206 -16.57 -29.66 11.68
CA PRO A 206 -17.86 -28.98 11.60
C PRO A 206 -18.98 -29.93 12.04
N ASP A 207 -19.37 -29.87 13.31
CA ASP A 207 -20.58 -30.55 13.79
C ASP A 207 -21.75 -29.58 13.60
N GLY A 208 -22.79 -30.02 12.87
CA GLY A 208 -23.90 -29.23 12.31
C GLY A 208 -24.86 -28.56 13.30
N ALA A 209 -24.41 -28.15 14.49
CA ALA A 209 -25.20 -27.35 15.41
C ALA A 209 -25.24 -25.86 14.96
N PRO A 210 -26.42 -25.19 15.00
CA PRO A 210 -26.50 -23.75 14.80
C PRO A 210 -25.67 -23.02 15.87
N VAL A 211 -25.04 -21.90 15.50
CA VAL A 211 -24.31 -21.03 16.44
C VAL A 211 -25.34 -20.23 17.24
N ALA A 212 -26.01 -20.89 18.18
CA ALA A 212 -26.66 -20.19 19.28
C ALA A 212 -25.55 -19.82 20.27
N ASN A 213 -25.24 -18.52 20.32
CA ASN A 213 -24.35 -17.86 21.28
C ASN A 213 -22.92 -18.41 21.36
N LEU A 214 -22.00 -17.74 20.68
CA LEU A 214 -20.59 -17.77 21.09
C LEU A 214 -20.52 -17.38 22.59
N PRO A 215 -19.80 -18.12 23.44
CA PRO A 215 -19.64 -17.76 24.85
C PRO A 215 -19.17 -16.29 25.01
N LYS A 216 -19.49 -15.62 26.13
CA LYS A 216 -18.96 -14.27 26.46
C LYS A 216 -17.43 -14.20 26.33
N THR A 217 -16.76 -15.34 26.52
CA THR A 217 -15.32 -15.56 26.28
C THR A 217 -14.87 -15.36 24.84
N TYR A 218 -15.77 -15.27 23.86
CA TYR A 218 -15.47 -15.05 22.44
C TYR A 218 -16.10 -13.76 21.87
N ALA A 219 -17.10 -13.19 22.54
CA ALA A 219 -17.73 -11.93 22.13
C ALA A 219 -18.20 -11.14 23.38
N ASP A 220 -17.41 -10.15 23.80
CA ASP A 220 -17.80 -9.17 24.82
C ASP A 220 -18.47 -7.97 24.13
N TRP A 221 -19.59 -7.50 24.70
CA TRP A 221 -20.38 -6.42 24.09
C TRP A 221 -19.62 -5.11 24.01
N PHE A 222 -18.74 -4.83 24.99
CA PHE A 222 -18.00 -3.59 25.04
C PHE A 222 -16.86 -3.62 24.01
N GLU A 223 -16.16 -4.74 23.85
CA GLU A 223 -15.21 -4.87 22.75
C GLU A 223 -15.86 -4.76 21.37
N GLU A 224 -17.01 -5.40 21.15
CA GLU A 224 -17.76 -5.26 19.88
C GLU A 224 -18.21 -3.81 19.65
N TYR A 225 -18.67 -3.13 20.70
CA TYR A 225 -18.98 -1.71 20.66
C TYR A 225 -17.76 -0.88 20.22
N LEU A 226 -16.58 -1.12 20.81
CA LEU A 226 -15.35 -0.46 20.39
C LEU A 226 -14.99 -0.79 18.94
N ARG A 227 -15.16 -2.03 18.47
CA ARG A 227 -14.96 -2.39 17.05
C ARG A 227 -15.85 -1.55 16.14
N TYR A 228 -17.13 -1.37 16.50
CA TYR A 228 -18.08 -0.59 15.71
C TYR A 228 -17.71 0.89 15.65
N LEU A 229 -17.25 1.47 16.77
CA LEU A 229 -16.66 2.81 16.80
C LEU A 229 -15.44 2.93 15.87
N GLY A 230 -14.61 1.90 15.79
CA GLY A 230 -13.41 1.87 14.93
C GLY A 230 -13.69 1.71 13.44
N VAL A 231 -14.86 1.23 13.02
CA VAL A 231 -15.19 0.96 11.60
C VAL A 231 -15.00 2.21 10.75
N GLU A 232 -15.62 3.32 11.15
CA GLU A 232 -15.53 4.57 10.39
C GLU A 232 -14.15 5.22 10.48
N ALA A 233 -13.43 4.98 11.57
CA ALA A 233 -12.16 5.61 11.89
C ALA A 233 -10.93 4.80 11.47
N GLY A 234 -11.10 3.57 10.94
CA GLY A 234 -9.97 2.70 10.64
C GLY A 234 -10.18 1.64 9.56
N LEU A 235 -11.41 1.37 9.12
CA LEU A 235 -11.71 0.30 8.16
C LEU A 235 -12.00 0.86 6.76
N CYS A 236 -11.38 0.27 5.75
CA CYS A 236 -11.71 0.49 4.34
C CYS A 236 -12.14 -0.83 3.71
N ALA A 237 -12.99 -0.79 2.68
CA ALA A 237 -13.39 -1.98 1.95
C ALA A 237 -13.46 -1.72 0.45
N TYR A 238 -13.08 -2.73 -0.33
CA TYR A 238 -12.91 -2.66 -1.77
C TYR A 238 -13.54 -3.88 -2.44
N GLY A 239 -14.34 -3.64 -3.48
CA GLY A 239 -14.80 -4.70 -4.36
C GLY A 239 -13.70 -5.11 -5.35
N LEU A 240 -13.49 -6.41 -5.49
CA LEU A 240 -12.55 -7.04 -6.42
C LEU A 240 -13.35 -7.99 -7.34
N GLY A 241 -14.07 -7.39 -8.29
CA GLY A 241 -15.08 -8.12 -9.07
C GLY A 241 -16.27 -8.48 -8.17
N GLU A 242 -16.52 -9.78 -7.99
CA GLU A 242 -17.49 -10.23 -7.00
C GLU A 242 -16.89 -10.35 -5.59
N ASP A 243 -15.57 -10.40 -5.44
CA ASP A 243 -14.94 -10.59 -4.15
C ASP A 243 -14.80 -9.26 -3.40
N TYR A 244 -14.50 -9.31 -2.11
CA TYR A 244 -14.34 -8.12 -1.28
C TYR A 244 -13.06 -8.20 -0.46
N LYS A 245 -12.34 -7.09 -0.36
CA LYS A 245 -11.16 -6.98 0.47
C LYS A 245 -11.31 -5.84 1.46
N PHE A 246 -11.21 -6.18 2.73
CA PHE A 246 -11.30 -5.24 3.85
C PHE A 246 -9.88 -4.94 4.31
N LEU A 247 -9.59 -3.67 4.56
CA LEU A 247 -8.29 -3.16 4.97
C LEU A 247 -8.47 -2.31 6.22
N ALA A 248 -7.97 -2.78 7.35
CA ALA A 248 -7.97 -2.02 8.58
C ALA A 248 -6.57 -1.48 8.87
N VAL A 249 -6.46 -0.18 9.12
CA VAL A 249 -5.20 0.43 9.53
C VAL A 249 -4.86 -0.02 10.95
N VAL A 250 -3.61 -0.45 11.15
CA VAL A 250 -3.10 -0.88 12.45
C VAL A 250 -2.22 0.24 13.02
N PRO A 251 -2.65 0.91 14.11
CA PRO A 251 -1.88 2.00 14.73
C PRO A 251 -0.51 1.51 15.22
N GLY A 252 0.54 2.33 15.07
CA GLY A 252 1.84 2.13 15.71
C GLY A 252 2.02 3.08 16.89
N ARG A 253 2.12 4.38 16.58
CA ARG A 253 2.09 5.49 17.53
C ARG A 253 1.52 6.70 16.80
N VAL A 254 0.23 6.97 16.96
CA VAL A 254 -0.46 8.00 16.18
C VAL A 254 -1.58 8.65 16.99
N ASP A 255 -1.73 9.97 16.84
CA ASP A 255 -2.87 10.71 17.38
C ASP A 255 -4.15 10.27 16.67
N ALA A 256 -5.18 9.91 17.45
CA ALA A 256 -6.42 9.37 16.91
C ALA A 256 -7.13 10.35 15.96
N ALA A 257 -7.04 11.66 16.23
CA ALA A 257 -7.58 12.69 15.35
C ALA A 257 -6.86 12.74 14.00
N VAL A 258 -5.53 12.64 13.99
CA VAL A 258 -4.75 12.59 12.74
C VAL A 258 -5.09 11.31 11.97
N LEU A 259 -5.19 10.17 12.64
CA LEU A 259 -5.57 8.90 12.01
C LEU A 259 -6.95 9.00 11.34
N GLU A 260 -7.98 9.42 12.08
CA GLU A 260 -9.35 9.42 11.58
C GLU A 260 -9.61 10.56 10.57
N GLN A 261 -9.30 11.80 10.96
CA GLN A 261 -9.77 12.99 10.24
C GLN A 261 -8.91 13.31 9.02
N VAL A 262 -7.65 12.88 9.03
CA VAL A 262 -6.67 13.15 7.97
C VAL A 262 -6.39 11.87 7.20
N LEU A 263 -5.69 10.90 7.82
CA LEU A 263 -5.15 9.75 7.10
C LEU A 263 -6.26 8.88 6.48
N ILE A 264 -7.25 8.44 7.25
CA ILE A 264 -8.32 7.56 6.75
C ILE A 264 -9.23 8.26 5.75
N ARG A 265 -9.54 9.53 6.00
CA ARG A 265 -10.37 10.33 5.10
C ARG A 265 -9.72 10.48 3.72
N GLU A 266 -8.45 10.88 3.69
CA GLU A 266 -7.68 11.05 2.45
C GLU A 266 -7.41 9.71 1.77
N PHE A 267 -7.07 8.68 2.54
CA PHE A 267 -6.85 7.33 2.01
C PHE A 267 -8.08 6.77 1.29
N ARG A 268 -9.27 6.95 1.86
CA ARG A 268 -10.54 6.60 1.19
C ARG A 268 -10.75 7.40 -0.09
N ALA A 269 -10.44 8.70 -0.09
CA ALA A 269 -10.55 9.52 -1.30
C ALA A 269 -9.60 9.05 -2.42
N LEU A 270 -8.35 8.73 -2.08
CA LEU A 270 -7.34 8.24 -3.02
C LEU A 270 -7.72 6.90 -3.64
N SER A 271 -8.44 6.07 -2.90
CA SER A 271 -8.77 4.72 -3.34
C SER A 271 -9.61 4.63 -4.62
N GLN A 272 -10.29 5.70 -5.02
CA GLN A 272 -10.95 5.79 -6.33
C GLN A 272 -9.97 5.70 -7.52
N ARG A 273 -8.67 5.91 -7.27
CA ARG A 273 -7.57 5.88 -8.24
C ARG A 273 -6.82 4.54 -8.25
N PHE A 274 -7.15 3.61 -7.35
CA PHE A 274 -6.44 2.34 -7.26
C PHE A 274 -6.76 1.45 -8.46
N ARG A 275 -5.74 0.73 -8.94
CA ARG A 275 -5.98 -0.45 -9.79
C ARG A 275 -6.45 -1.61 -8.93
N TYR A 276 -7.44 -2.32 -9.43
CA TYR A 276 -8.10 -3.41 -8.71
C TYR A 276 -7.40 -4.73 -9.01
N GLY A 277 -6.78 -5.27 -7.97
CA GLY A 277 -6.09 -6.56 -7.88
C GLY A 277 -5.78 -6.78 -6.39
N SER A 278 -5.76 -8.02 -5.91
CA SER A 278 -5.60 -8.27 -4.48
C SER A 278 -4.20 -7.86 -4.01
N ILE A 279 -3.16 -8.26 -4.73
CA ILE A 279 -1.76 -7.94 -4.43
C ILE A 279 -1.49 -6.46 -4.69
N LEU A 280 -1.99 -5.92 -5.81
CA LEU A 280 -1.87 -4.50 -6.12
C LEU A 280 -2.50 -3.60 -5.07
N LEU A 281 -3.64 -4.02 -4.50
CA LEU A 281 -4.30 -3.26 -3.45
C LEU A 281 -3.45 -3.25 -2.17
N ASP A 282 -2.79 -4.37 -1.81
CA ASP A 282 -1.89 -4.41 -0.65
C ASP A 282 -0.72 -3.43 -0.82
N ILE A 283 -0.06 -3.47 -1.98
CA ILE A 283 1.07 -2.59 -2.29
C ILE A 283 0.63 -1.12 -2.28
N GLN A 284 -0.40 -0.78 -3.05
CA GLN A 284 -0.87 0.60 -3.18
C GLN A 284 -1.31 1.14 -1.81
N SER A 285 -1.93 0.31 -0.97
CA SER A 285 -2.35 0.73 0.36
C SER A 285 -1.16 1.10 1.25
N ALA A 286 -0.13 0.25 1.29
CA ALA A 286 1.07 0.52 2.08
C ALA A 286 1.84 1.76 1.59
N LEU A 287 2.02 1.91 0.27
CA LEU A 287 2.74 3.04 -0.31
C LEU A 287 1.96 4.36 -0.17
N GLU A 288 0.66 4.37 -0.44
CA GLU A 288 -0.15 5.60 -0.36
C GLU A 288 -0.32 6.05 1.10
N LEU A 289 -0.48 5.12 2.06
CA LEU A 289 -0.46 5.48 3.48
C LEU A 289 0.91 6.06 3.89
N ALA A 290 2.02 5.47 3.41
CA ALA A 290 3.34 6.02 3.67
C ALA A 290 3.52 7.43 3.08
N LYS A 291 2.97 7.70 1.88
CA LYS A 291 2.94 9.04 1.30
C LYS A 291 2.10 10.01 2.14
N LEU A 292 0.93 9.60 2.62
CA LEU A 292 0.11 10.45 3.49
C LEU A 292 0.84 10.80 4.79
N LEU A 293 1.58 9.85 5.38
CA LEU A 293 2.41 10.13 6.55
C LEU A 293 3.49 11.17 6.25
N LEU A 294 4.18 11.07 5.11
CA LEU A 294 5.16 12.06 4.68
C LEU A 294 4.58 13.47 4.47
N HIS A 295 3.29 13.59 4.16
CA HIS A 295 2.63 14.90 4.02
C HIS A 295 2.22 15.51 5.37
N HIS A 296 1.82 14.66 6.34
CA HIS A 296 1.11 15.12 7.54
C HIS A 296 1.92 14.97 8.83
N VAL A 297 3.03 14.23 8.81
CA VAL A 297 3.90 14.04 9.98
C VAL A 297 5.22 14.76 9.72
N GLU A 298 5.56 15.70 10.61
CA GLU A 298 6.82 16.43 10.53
C GLU A 298 8.02 15.49 10.63
N ALA A 299 9.12 15.82 9.94
CA ALA A 299 10.35 15.06 10.02
C ALA A 299 10.89 15.04 11.46
N GLY A 300 11.30 13.87 11.95
CA GLY A 300 11.57 13.71 13.39
C GLY A 300 12.11 12.36 13.83
N ASP A 301 12.93 11.73 12.98
CA ASP A 301 13.54 10.40 13.21
C ASP A 301 12.51 9.29 13.45
N TRP A 302 11.64 9.10 12.46
CA TRP A 302 10.64 8.04 12.43
C TRP A 302 10.65 7.31 11.08
N THR A 303 10.10 6.11 11.05
CA THR A 303 9.73 5.39 9.82
C THR A 303 8.21 5.27 9.70
N PRO A 304 7.62 5.14 8.50
CA PRO A 304 6.17 4.98 8.36
C PRO A 304 5.59 3.89 9.29
N ARG A 305 6.31 2.78 9.47
CA ARG A 305 5.97 1.68 10.38
C ARG A 305 5.86 2.09 11.85
N ASP A 306 6.56 3.12 12.29
CA ASP A 306 6.52 3.60 13.68
C ASP A 306 5.22 4.33 13.98
N VAL A 307 4.72 5.11 13.02
CA VAL A 307 3.45 5.84 13.15
C VAL A 307 2.26 4.91 12.92
N ILE A 308 2.28 4.17 11.81
CA ILE A 308 1.26 3.20 11.42
C ILE A 308 1.96 1.88 11.09
N ARG A 309 1.66 0.82 11.82
CA ARG A 309 2.36 -0.47 11.68
C ARG A 309 2.15 -1.10 10.32
N GLY A 310 0.94 -0.95 9.79
CA GLY A 310 0.53 -1.66 8.60
C GLY A 310 -0.95 -1.59 8.37
N VAL A 311 -1.39 -2.43 7.45
CA VAL A 311 -2.79 -2.69 7.16
C VAL A 311 -3.04 -4.18 7.35
N GLN A 312 -4.06 -4.50 8.14
CA GLN A 312 -4.55 -5.86 8.23
C GLN A 312 -5.67 -6.06 7.21
N ALA A 313 -5.46 -7.01 6.32
CA ALA A 313 -6.33 -7.30 5.19
C ALA A 313 -7.14 -8.58 5.42
N ALA A 314 -8.42 -8.55 5.07
CA ALA A 314 -9.26 -9.73 4.98
C ALA A 314 -9.89 -9.84 3.60
N TYR A 315 -9.72 -11.01 2.99
CA TYR A 315 -10.26 -11.31 1.67
C TYR A 315 -11.48 -12.22 1.78
N PHE A 316 -12.61 -11.74 1.28
CA PHE A 316 -13.87 -12.44 1.25
C PHE A 316 -14.22 -12.83 -0.19
N LYS A 317 -14.33 -14.14 -0.42
CA LYS A 317 -14.68 -14.70 -1.73
C LYS A 317 -16.19 -14.86 -1.90
N SER A 318 -16.67 -14.52 -3.09
CA SER A 318 -18.01 -14.81 -3.59
C SER A 318 -18.24 -16.31 -3.66
N LEU A 319 -19.28 -16.79 -2.97
CA LEU A 319 -19.80 -18.17 -3.12
C LEU A 319 -21.25 -18.12 -3.62
N GLY A 320 -21.57 -17.15 -4.48
CA GLY A 320 -22.94 -16.85 -4.91
C GLY A 320 -23.65 -15.92 -3.93
N SER A 321 -24.66 -16.44 -3.21
CA SER A 321 -25.46 -15.63 -2.27
C SER A 321 -24.71 -15.29 -0.97
N GLY A 322 -23.67 -16.02 -0.62
CA GLY A 322 -22.83 -15.79 0.56
C GLY A 322 -21.42 -15.30 0.22
N ARG A 323 -20.71 -14.81 1.25
CA ARG A 323 -19.29 -14.44 1.19
C ARG A 323 -18.52 -15.18 2.26
N ALA A 324 -17.42 -15.82 1.90
CA ALA A 324 -16.58 -16.57 2.84
C ALA A 324 -15.21 -15.90 2.99
N LEU A 325 -14.75 -15.76 4.24
CA LEU A 325 -13.37 -15.34 4.51
C LEU A 325 -12.40 -16.42 4.03
N MET A 326 -11.55 -16.09 3.06
CA MET A 326 -10.56 -17.02 2.51
C MET A 326 -9.14 -16.74 3.02
N ASN A 327 -8.83 -15.48 3.32
CA ASN A 327 -7.48 -15.09 3.72
C ASN A 327 -7.50 -13.93 4.72
N LEU A 328 -6.55 -13.99 5.66
CA LEU A 328 -6.15 -12.89 6.53
C LEU A 328 -4.66 -12.66 6.35
N SER A 329 -4.28 -11.42 6.06
CA SER A 329 -2.89 -11.05 5.89
C SER A 329 -2.60 -9.72 6.57
N PHE A 330 -1.33 -9.52 6.92
CA PHE A 330 -0.84 -8.25 7.44
C PHE A 330 0.20 -7.71 6.48
N ILE A 331 0.01 -6.46 6.05
CA ILE A 331 0.92 -5.73 5.18
C ILE A 331 1.55 -4.64 6.02
N GLY A 332 2.82 -4.83 6.38
CA GLY A 332 3.57 -3.81 7.10
C GLY A 332 3.73 -2.55 6.24
N LEU A 333 3.66 -1.39 6.87
CA LEU A 333 4.19 -0.20 6.23
C LEU A 333 5.73 -0.28 6.18
N PRO A 334 6.36 0.43 5.24
CA PRO A 334 7.81 0.50 5.14
C PRO A 334 8.46 0.90 6.48
N GLY A 335 9.35 0.04 6.98
CA GLY A 335 10.23 0.35 8.12
C GLY A 335 11.68 0.60 7.70
N TRP A 336 11.95 0.59 6.39
CA TRP A 336 13.30 0.64 5.81
C TRP A 336 13.72 2.03 5.36
N PHE A 337 12.84 3.05 5.45
CA PHE A 337 13.21 4.42 5.14
C PHE A 337 12.95 5.38 6.31
N PRO A 338 14.01 5.94 6.92
CA PRO A 338 13.86 6.92 8.00
C PRO A 338 13.57 8.33 7.45
N VAL A 339 12.78 9.09 8.19
CA VAL A 339 12.39 10.47 7.88
C VAL A 339 12.97 11.39 8.96
N ARG A 340 14.16 11.95 8.68
CA ARG A 340 14.91 12.79 9.64
C ARG A 340 14.89 14.25 9.25
N THR A 341 14.87 14.53 7.95
CA THR A 341 14.97 15.87 7.39
C THR A 341 13.88 16.12 6.35
N ALA A 342 13.68 17.39 5.99
CA ALA A 342 12.78 17.76 4.89
C ALA A 342 13.25 17.16 3.54
N ASP A 343 14.56 17.07 3.31
CA ASP A 343 15.14 16.45 2.11
C ASP A 343 14.84 14.94 2.04
N ASP A 344 14.70 14.27 3.19
CA ASP A 344 14.23 12.89 3.22
C ASP A 344 12.79 12.79 2.76
N VAL A 345 11.92 13.71 3.18
CA VAL A 345 10.52 13.74 2.77
C VAL A 345 10.40 13.83 1.24
N GLU A 346 11.12 14.77 0.62
CA GLU A 346 11.10 14.93 -0.84
C GLU A 346 11.67 13.70 -1.57
N ALA A 347 12.83 13.19 -1.11
CA ALA A 347 13.47 12.03 -1.72
C ALA A 347 12.56 10.78 -1.65
N TRP A 348 11.93 10.53 -0.49
CA TRP A 348 11.02 9.41 -0.31
C TRP A 348 9.72 9.59 -1.08
N MET A 349 9.19 10.82 -1.17
CA MET A 349 8.01 11.11 -1.98
C MET A 349 8.24 10.72 -3.44
N ASN A 350 9.34 11.20 -4.03
CA ASN A 350 9.71 10.93 -5.40
C ASN A 350 9.89 9.41 -5.67
N LEU A 351 10.52 8.70 -4.72
CA LEU A 351 10.69 7.25 -4.80
C LEU A 351 9.34 6.50 -4.77
N LEU A 352 8.47 6.82 -3.81
CA LEU A 352 7.16 6.17 -3.67
C LEU A 352 6.28 6.40 -4.90
N GLU A 353 6.33 7.59 -5.49
CA GLU A 353 5.61 7.92 -6.72
C GLU A 353 6.10 7.17 -7.95
N GLU A 354 7.41 7.02 -8.09
CA GLU A 354 7.96 6.13 -9.10
C GLU A 354 7.48 4.70 -8.89
N HIS A 355 7.65 4.15 -7.70
CA HIS A 355 7.31 2.77 -7.41
C HIS A 355 5.81 2.49 -7.63
N LEU A 356 4.92 3.42 -7.25
CA LEU A 356 3.50 3.35 -7.57
C LEU A 356 3.25 3.28 -9.08
N ARG A 357 3.98 4.05 -9.89
CA ARG A 357 3.87 3.99 -11.37
C ARG A 357 4.35 2.64 -11.91
N LEU A 358 5.46 2.09 -11.39
CA LEU A 358 5.99 0.80 -11.80
C LEU A 358 4.98 -0.32 -11.54
N VAL A 359 4.46 -0.43 -10.32
CA VAL A 359 3.54 -1.53 -9.95
C VAL A 359 2.19 -1.41 -10.66
N ARG A 360 1.69 -0.18 -10.86
CA ARG A 360 0.43 0.04 -11.61
C ARG A 360 0.53 -0.36 -13.08
N ALA A 361 1.74 -0.39 -13.63
CA ALA A 361 1.98 -0.82 -15.00
C ALA A 361 1.97 -2.35 -15.18
N LEU A 362 1.93 -3.12 -14.09
CA LEU A 362 1.83 -4.59 -14.09
C LEU A 362 0.38 -5.09 -14.09
N ASP A 363 0.20 -6.32 -14.56
CA ASP A 363 -1.06 -7.04 -14.72
C ASP A 363 -1.13 -8.23 -13.77
N GLU A 364 -1.92 -8.14 -12.70
CA GLU A 364 -2.04 -9.22 -11.71
C GLU A 364 -2.70 -10.49 -12.29
N GLU A 365 -3.41 -10.39 -13.42
CA GLU A 365 -4.00 -11.57 -14.09
C GLU A 365 -2.96 -12.45 -14.79
N LYS A 366 -1.75 -11.94 -15.03
CA LYS A 366 -0.66 -12.69 -15.66
C LYS A 366 0.29 -13.21 -14.59
N ALA A 367 0.46 -14.52 -14.53
CA ALA A 367 1.30 -15.19 -13.51
C ALA A 367 2.69 -14.57 -13.36
N GLU A 368 3.42 -14.33 -14.45
CA GLU A 368 4.78 -13.73 -14.39
C GLU A 368 4.77 -12.31 -13.78
N GLU A 369 3.75 -11.49 -14.05
CA GLU A 369 3.64 -10.13 -13.51
C GLU A 369 3.09 -10.14 -12.07
N ALA A 370 2.24 -11.10 -11.72
CA ALA A 370 1.78 -11.35 -10.36
C ALA A 370 2.95 -11.75 -9.44
N GLU A 371 3.85 -12.63 -9.89
CA GLU A 371 5.06 -12.99 -9.13
C GLU A 371 5.95 -11.78 -8.82
N LEU A 372 6.05 -10.81 -9.75
CA LEU A 372 6.76 -9.56 -9.51
C LEU A 372 6.07 -8.71 -8.45
N LEU A 373 4.74 -8.63 -8.49
CA LEU A 373 3.95 -7.93 -7.49
C LEU A 373 4.08 -8.60 -6.12
N GLU A 374 4.09 -9.92 -6.03
CA GLU A 374 4.32 -10.64 -4.77
C GLU A 374 5.70 -10.32 -4.19
N ALA A 375 6.77 -10.40 -5.01
CA ALA A 375 8.12 -10.03 -4.58
C ALA A 375 8.19 -8.57 -4.10
N TYR A 376 7.52 -7.65 -4.80
CA TYR A 376 7.47 -6.24 -4.38
C TYR A 376 6.66 -6.04 -3.09
N ARG A 377 5.55 -6.75 -2.92
CA ARG A 377 4.73 -6.75 -1.68
C ARG A 377 5.54 -7.22 -0.49
N ASP A 378 6.34 -8.27 -0.65
CA ASP A 378 7.22 -8.80 0.40
C ASP A 378 8.32 -7.80 0.77
N PHE A 379 8.90 -7.11 -0.22
CA PHE A 379 9.81 -6.00 0.05
C PHE A 379 9.15 -4.86 0.83
N VAL A 380 7.99 -4.37 0.39
CA VAL A 380 7.30 -3.24 1.04
C VAL A 380 6.97 -3.58 2.50
N SER A 381 6.42 -4.77 2.72
CA SER A 381 5.97 -5.24 4.04
C SER A 381 7.13 -5.63 4.96
N GLY A 382 8.11 -6.38 4.44
CA GLY A 382 9.18 -6.99 5.24
C GLY A 382 10.51 -6.25 5.23
N GLY A 383 10.74 -5.37 4.25
CA GLY A 383 12.07 -4.84 3.96
C GLY A 383 13.00 -5.90 3.36
N ASP A 384 12.45 -6.94 2.71
CA ASP A 384 13.24 -7.97 2.03
C ASP A 384 13.91 -7.40 0.77
N TRP A 385 15.19 -7.04 0.92
CA TRP A 385 16.00 -6.52 -0.16
C TRP A 385 16.14 -7.49 -1.35
N ARG A 386 16.20 -8.80 -1.07
CA ARG A 386 16.31 -9.79 -2.12
C ARG A 386 15.04 -9.80 -2.98
N ALA A 387 13.87 -9.67 -2.36
CA ALA A 387 12.60 -9.57 -3.05
C ALA A 387 12.52 -8.31 -3.95
N LEU A 388 13.06 -7.17 -3.48
CA LEU A 388 13.18 -5.95 -4.30
C LEU A 388 14.08 -6.14 -5.52
N LEU A 389 15.26 -6.73 -5.34
CA LEU A 389 16.18 -6.99 -6.44
C LEU A 389 15.58 -7.94 -7.48
N LEU A 390 14.84 -8.95 -7.04
CA LEU A 390 14.08 -9.84 -7.91
C LEU A 390 12.99 -9.09 -8.68
N PHE A 391 12.27 -8.17 -8.01
CA PHE A 391 11.29 -7.30 -8.64
C PHE A 391 11.93 -6.45 -9.75
N PHE A 392 12.98 -5.68 -9.46
CA PHE A 392 13.59 -4.80 -10.48
C PHE A 392 14.19 -5.57 -11.64
N ALA A 393 14.90 -6.67 -11.36
CA ALA A 393 15.47 -7.51 -12.41
C ALA A 393 14.37 -8.10 -13.31
N GLY A 394 13.29 -8.62 -12.70
CA GLY A 394 12.16 -9.16 -13.44
C GLY A 394 11.36 -8.11 -14.19
N TYR A 395 11.10 -6.95 -13.58
CA TYR A 395 10.43 -5.81 -14.22
C TYR A 395 11.22 -5.32 -15.45
N GLY A 396 12.54 -5.20 -15.33
CA GLY A 396 13.42 -4.85 -16.45
C GLY A 396 13.30 -5.83 -17.62
N MET A 397 13.25 -7.13 -17.34
CA MET A 397 13.02 -8.16 -18.35
C MET A 397 11.61 -8.06 -18.97
N THR A 398 10.57 -7.83 -18.16
CA THR A 398 9.18 -7.65 -18.64
C THR A 398 9.06 -6.45 -19.57
N LEU A 399 9.64 -5.30 -19.17
CA LEU A 399 9.67 -4.09 -19.99
C LEU A 399 10.41 -4.32 -21.32
N PHE A 400 11.57 -4.98 -21.26
CA PHE A 400 12.38 -5.30 -22.43
C PHE A 400 11.62 -6.19 -23.42
N ARG A 401 10.95 -7.25 -22.94
CA ARG A 401 10.09 -8.13 -23.76
C ARG A 401 8.88 -7.39 -24.34
N ALA A 402 8.24 -6.51 -23.56
CA ALA A 402 7.11 -5.73 -24.03
C ALA A 402 7.50 -4.82 -25.21
N ARG A 403 8.66 -4.17 -25.11
CA ARG A 403 9.23 -3.33 -26.18
C ARG A 403 9.61 -4.15 -27.41
N GLU A 404 10.12 -5.36 -27.23
CA GLU A 404 10.53 -6.24 -28.34
C GLU A 404 9.35 -6.59 -29.23
N ARG A 405 8.20 -6.89 -28.63
CA ARG A 405 6.97 -7.26 -29.33
C ARG A 405 6.20 -6.07 -29.89
N ALA A 406 6.74 -4.84 -29.77
CA ALA A 406 6.04 -3.59 -30.08
C ALA A 406 4.62 -3.55 -29.46
N ALA A 407 4.46 -4.13 -28.27
CA ALA A 407 3.16 -4.19 -27.62
C ALA A 407 2.71 -2.75 -27.31
N GLN A 408 1.46 -2.40 -27.62
CA GLN A 408 0.90 -1.07 -27.29
C GLN A 408 1.09 -0.71 -25.80
N ARG A 409 1.08 -1.73 -24.93
CA ARG A 409 1.35 -1.59 -23.49
C ARG A 409 2.78 -1.14 -23.17
N ALA A 410 3.77 -1.41 -24.02
CA ALA A 410 5.15 -1.02 -23.77
C ALA A 410 5.33 0.51 -23.71
N ALA A 411 4.49 1.27 -24.42
CA ALA A 411 4.48 2.73 -24.38
C ALA A 411 3.97 3.29 -23.03
N SER A 412 3.15 2.53 -22.31
CA SER A 412 2.62 2.94 -21.01
C SER A 412 3.39 2.38 -19.81
N MET A 413 4.41 1.55 -20.04
CA MET A 413 5.26 1.03 -18.97
C MET A 413 6.44 1.97 -18.67
N PRO A 414 6.52 2.56 -17.47
CA PRO A 414 7.63 3.42 -17.07
C PRO A 414 8.93 2.62 -16.90
N SER A 415 10.06 3.26 -17.21
CA SER A 415 11.38 2.76 -16.83
C SER A 415 11.73 3.26 -15.43
N PRO A 416 12.26 2.41 -14.52
CA PRO A 416 12.77 2.87 -13.24
C PRO A 416 13.90 3.88 -13.44
N LYS A 417 14.00 4.90 -12.59
CA LYS A 417 15.10 5.85 -12.59
C LYS A 417 16.24 5.31 -11.75
N GLN A 418 17.45 5.38 -12.31
CA GLN A 418 18.66 4.93 -11.63
C GLN A 418 18.93 5.72 -10.34
N SER A 419 18.68 7.03 -10.35
CA SER A 419 18.87 7.91 -9.18
C SER A 419 17.98 7.52 -8.00
N LEU A 420 16.72 7.14 -8.25
CA LEU A 420 15.78 6.73 -7.22
C LEU A 420 16.13 5.34 -6.68
N LEU A 421 16.59 4.43 -7.55
CA LEU A 421 17.19 3.17 -7.12
C LEU A 421 18.43 3.41 -6.24
N GLU A 422 19.28 4.38 -6.59
CA GLU A 422 20.43 4.76 -5.77
C GLU A 422 20.00 5.35 -4.43
N VAL A 423 19.01 6.24 -4.37
CA VAL A 423 18.45 6.76 -3.10
C VAL A 423 18.01 5.60 -2.20
N LEU A 424 17.29 4.63 -2.77
CA LEU A 424 16.83 3.45 -2.04
C LEU A 424 17.99 2.59 -1.52
N VAL A 425 19.02 2.36 -2.34
CA VAL A 425 20.23 1.62 -1.93
C VAL A 425 20.99 2.38 -0.85
N VAL A 426 21.31 3.65 -1.08
CA VAL A 426 22.20 4.46 -0.24
C VAL A 426 21.55 4.81 1.09
N LYS A 427 20.29 5.27 1.07
CA LYS A 427 19.57 5.69 2.28
C LYS A 427 18.89 4.52 2.99
N GLY A 428 18.39 3.52 2.25
CA GLY A 428 17.65 2.39 2.81
C GLY A 428 18.54 1.20 3.19
N TYR A 429 19.62 0.93 2.44
CA TYR A 429 20.46 -0.26 2.60
C TYR A 429 21.96 0.05 2.42
N PRO A 430 22.58 0.79 3.36
CA PRO A 430 23.94 1.32 3.21
C PRO A 430 25.01 0.28 2.85
N HIS A 431 24.80 -1.00 3.21
CA HIS A 431 25.73 -2.09 2.89
C HIS A 431 25.93 -2.31 1.39
N TYR A 432 24.96 -1.93 0.54
CA TYR A 432 25.08 -2.03 -0.91
C TYR A 432 25.55 -0.72 -1.57
N ALA A 433 25.77 0.34 -0.80
CA ALA A 433 26.20 1.63 -1.32
C ALA A 433 27.59 1.56 -1.98
N GLU A 434 28.49 0.74 -1.45
CA GLU A 434 29.83 0.53 -2.04
C GLU A 434 29.74 -0.07 -3.44
N ILE A 435 28.84 -1.04 -3.65
CA ILE A 435 28.65 -1.70 -4.94
C ILE A 435 28.19 -0.69 -5.99
N VAL A 436 27.14 0.08 -5.69
CA VAL A 436 26.52 0.96 -6.69
C VAL A 436 27.35 2.22 -6.98
N ARG A 437 28.26 2.59 -6.08
CA ARG A 437 29.21 3.70 -6.25
C ARG A 437 30.54 3.27 -6.88
N ASN A 438 30.80 1.97 -7.01
CA ASN A 438 32.02 1.47 -7.62
C ASN A 438 32.04 1.81 -9.12
N PRO A 439 33.09 2.50 -9.64
CA PRO A 439 33.11 2.91 -11.04
C PRO A 439 33.12 1.73 -12.02
N GLY A 440 33.80 0.63 -11.66
CA GLY A 440 33.77 -0.61 -12.44
C GLY A 440 32.37 -1.20 -12.58
N PHE A 441 31.61 -1.26 -11.48
CA PHE A 441 30.20 -1.66 -11.51
C PHE A 441 29.36 -0.75 -12.40
N GLN A 442 29.48 0.57 -12.25
CA GLN A 442 28.72 1.55 -13.04
C GLN A 442 29.04 1.44 -14.54
N ALA A 443 30.32 1.31 -14.90
CA ALA A 443 30.75 1.16 -16.29
C ALA A 443 30.17 -0.09 -16.94
N ILE A 444 30.22 -1.23 -16.23
CA ILE A 444 29.66 -2.50 -16.73
C ILE A 444 28.13 -2.40 -16.84
N ALA A 445 27.43 -1.89 -15.83
CA ALA A 445 25.98 -1.73 -15.88
C ALA A 445 25.54 -0.80 -17.04
N LYS A 446 26.27 0.29 -17.27
CA LYS A 446 26.05 1.21 -18.39
C LYS A 446 26.30 0.53 -19.74
N ALA A 447 27.37 -0.24 -19.88
CA ALA A 447 27.63 -1.00 -21.09
C ALA A 447 26.52 -2.02 -21.37
N MET A 448 26.05 -2.75 -20.34
CA MET A 448 24.92 -3.68 -20.46
C MET A 448 23.65 -2.98 -20.93
N ARG A 449 23.36 -1.79 -20.38
CA ARG A 449 22.23 -0.94 -20.83
C ARG A 449 22.34 -0.56 -22.31
N LEU A 450 23.52 -0.11 -22.72
CA LEU A 450 23.82 0.29 -24.10
C LEU A 450 23.74 -0.88 -25.09
N ALA A 451 23.97 -2.10 -24.63
CA ALA A 451 23.88 -3.33 -25.41
C ALA A 451 22.48 -3.97 -25.42
N THR A 452 21.55 -3.45 -24.62
CA THR A 452 20.20 -4.02 -24.43
C THR A 452 19.11 -2.97 -24.65
N VAL A 453 18.63 -2.33 -23.57
CA VAL A 453 17.47 -1.45 -23.55
C VAL A 453 17.65 -0.23 -24.44
N ALA A 454 18.83 0.39 -24.42
CA ALA A 454 19.10 1.57 -25.25
C ALA A 454 19.11 1.21 -26.75
N GLU A 455 19.76 0.10 -27.11
CA GLU A 455 19.83 -0.32 -28.51
C GLU A 455 18.46 -0.73 -29.06
N GLN A 456 17.63 -1.35 -28.22
CA GLN A 456 16.25 -1.65 -28.57
C GLN A 456 15.41 -0.40 -28.82
N TYR A 457 15.63 0.66 -28.04
CA TYR A 457 15.00 1.95 -28.28
C TYR A 457 15.42 2.56 -29.63
N HIS A 458 16.71 2.50 -29.97
CA HIS A 458 17.19 2.94 -31.29
C HIS A 458 16.61 2.08 -32.43
N LYS A 459 16.46 0.77 -32.24
CA LYS A 459 15.79 -0.11 -33.21
C LYS A 459 14.36 0.31 -33.48
N ALA A 460 13.59 0.67 -32.45
CA ALA A 460 12.22 1.15 -32.63
C ALA A 460 12.13 2.45 -33.45
N ARG A 461 13.20 3.25 -33.48
CA ARG A 461 13.35 4.46 -34.30
C ARG A 461 14.04 4.24 -35.65
N GLY A 462 14.37 2.99 -36.02
CA GLY A 462 15.10 2.68 -37.24
C GLY A 462 16.58 3.09 -37.22
N GLN A 463 17.13 3.41 -36.05
CA GLN A 463 18.50 3.90 -35.84
C GLN A 463 19.43 2.83 -35.25
N GLN A 464 19.10 1.54 -35.41
CA GLN A 464 19.92 0.46 -34.85
C GLN A 464 21.29 0.42 -35.54
N VAL A 465 22.35 0.32 -34.73
CA VAL A 465 23.73 0.27 -35.24
C VAL A 465 24.54 -0.85 -34.61
N PHE A 466 24.13 -1.35 -33.45
CA PHE A 466 24.76 -2.45 -32.73
C PHE A 466 23.80 -3.64 -32.58
N ALA A 467 24.34 -4.82 -32.27
CA ALA A 467 23.54 -5.97 -31.94
C ALA A 467 22.86 -5.77 -30.57
N ILE A 468 21.66 -6.34 -30.42
CA ILE A 468 20.91 -6.33 -29.16
C ILE A 468 21.14 -7.67 -28.47
N HIS A 469 21.62 -7.65 -27.23
CA HIS A 469 21.89 -8.85 -26.44
C HIS A 469 20.65 -9.30 -25.65
N TYR A 470 19.68 -9.92 -26.34
CA TYR A 470 18.37 -10.26 -25.78
C TYR A 470 18.39 -11.22 -24.57
N ASP A 471 19.40 -12.08 -24.48
CA ASP A 471 19.50 -13.13 -23.46
C ASP A 471 20.39 -12.76 -22.27
N LEU A 472 21.04 -11.59 -22.29
CA LEU A 472 22.03 -11.20 -21.28
C LEU A 472 21.45 -11.20 -19.86
N PHE A 473 20.32 -10.52 -19.64
CA PHE A 473 19.69 -10.45 -18.32
C PHE A 473 19.22 -11.82 -17.83
N GLN A 474 18.73 -12.66 -18.74
CA GLN A 474 18.32 -14.02 -18.40
C GLN A 474 19.51 -14.90 -18.01
N LYS A 475 20.62 -14.82 -18.75
CA LYS A 475 21.86 -15.53 -18.44
C LYS A 475 22.41 -15.12 -17.08
N LEU A 476 22.50 -13.82 -16.79
CA LEU A 476 22.93 -13.30 -15.49
C LEU A 476 22.04 -13.81 -14.36
N LYS A 477 20.72 -13.74 -14.52
CA LYS A 477 19.75 -14.19 -13.49
C LYS A 477 19.84 -15.69 -13.22
N GLN A 478 19.97 -16.51 -14.26
CA GLN A 478 20.10 -17.98 -14.13
C GLN A 478 21.39 -18.39 -13.40
N HIS A 479 22.47 -17.62 -13.58
CA HIS A 479 23.78 -17.93 -13.01
C HIS A 479 24.11 -17.11 -11.75
N ALA A 480 23.16 -16.32 -11.25
CA ALA A 480 23.36 -15.36 -10.17
C ALA A 480 23.94 -15.99 -8.89
N ARG A 481 23.58 -17.25 -8.60
CA ARG A 481 24.05 -18.00 -7.42
C ARG A 481 25.35 -18.77 -7.61
N PHE A 482 25.96 -18.71 -8.81
CA PHE A 482 27.18 -19.44 -9.15
C PHE A 482 28.29 -18.42 -9.47
N PRO A 483 29.09 -18.00 -8.47
CA PRO A 483 29.99 -16.85 -8.61
C PRO A 483 30.96 -16.95 -9.80
N ASP A 484 31.59 -18.11 -9.99
CA ASP A 484 32.53 -18.32 -11.10
C ASP A 484 31.85 -18.23 -12.48
N GLN A 485 30.66 -18.80 -12.60
CA GLN A 485 29.90 -18.76 -13.85
C GLN A 485 29.37 -17.36 -14.12
N LEU A 486 28.92 -16.64 -13.08
CA LEU A 486 28.49 -15.25 -13.18
C LEU A 486 29.64 -14.35 -13.64
N LEU A 487 30.82 -14.45 -13.00
CA LEU A 487 31.97 -13.64 -13.37
C LEU A 487 32.40 -13.92 -14.82
N ALA A 488 32.42 -15.21 -15.23
CA ALA A 488 32.71 -15.58 -16.61
C ALA A 488 31.73 -14.93 -17.60
N ILE A 489 30.43 -14.98 -17.33
CA ILE A 489 29.41 -14.33 -18.18
C ILE A 489 29.63 -12.82 -18.29
N VAL A 490 29.98 -12.15 -17.18
CA VAL A 490 30.25 -10.70 -17.21
C VAL A 490 31.52 -10.40 -18.01
N MET A 491 32.59 -11.18 -17.83
CA MET A 491 33.85 -10.97 -18.57
C MET A 491 33.70 -11.27 -20.06
N ASP A 492 32.96 -12.31 -20.43
CA ASP A 492 32.64 -12.63 -21.83
C ASP A 492 31.82 -11.49 -22.47
N PHE A 493 30.86 -10.93 -21.73
CA PHE A 493 30.11 -9.75 -22.18
C PHE A 493 31.02 -8.54 -22.41
N VAL A 494 31.93 -8.23 -21.47
CA VAL A 494 32.88 -7.11 -21.59
C VAL A 494 33.74 -7.26 -22.83
N ALA A 495 34.28 -8.46 -23.06
CA ALA A 495 35.13 -8.76 -24.22
C ALA A 495 34.35 -8.60 -25.53
N GLU A 496 33.13 -9.12 -25.60
CA GLU A 496 32.25 -8.98 -26.77
C GLU A 496 31.91 -7.51 -27.05
N TYR A 497 31.49 -6.78 -26.01
CA TYR A 497 31.08 -5.38 -26.11
C TYR A 497 32.21 -4.48 -26.64
N ASN A 498 33.41 -4.60 -26.08
CA ASN A 498 34.57 -3.84 -26.55
C ASN A 498 34.97 -4.22 -27.98
N ARG A 499 34.84 -5.50 -28.35
CA ARG A 499 35.11 -5.99 -29.72
C ARG A 499 34.12 -5.41 -30.72
N GLU A 500 32.83 -5.33 -30.39
CA GLU A 500 31.82 -4.68 -31.22
C GLU A 500 32.11 -3.20 -31.42
N ASN A 501 32.49 -2.49 -30.35
CA ASN A 501 32.85 -1.07 -30.42
C ASN A 501 34.06 -0.83 -31.33
N ALA A 502 35.12 -1.63 -31.18
CA ALA A 502 36.31 -1.55 -32.01
C ALA A 502 36.00 -1.79 -33.50
N ARG A 503 35.18 -2.81 -33.81
CA ARG A 503 34.72 -3.06 -35.19
C ARG A 503 33.94 -1.88 -35.75
N ARG A 504 33.08 -1.25 -34.95
CA ARG A 504 32.31 -0.09 -35.38
C ARG A 504 33.19 1.13 -35.63
N GLU A 505 34.16 1.36 -34.75
CA GLU A 505 35.13 2.44 -34.93
C GLU A 505 35.95 2.26 -36.22
N GLU A 506 36.41 1.04 -36.50
CA GLU A 506 37.10 0.72 -37.74
C GLU A 506 36.20 0.97 -38.97
N GLN A 507 34.93 0.57 -38.92
CA GLN A 507 33.97 0.82 -40.01
C GLN A 507 33.74 2.31 -40.26
N LEU A 508 33.63 3.12 -39.19
CA LEU A 508 33.44 4.56 -39.29
C LEU A 508 34.70 5.24 -39.85
N ALA A 509 35.88 4.85 -39.37
CA ALA A 509 37.16 5.35 -39.85
C ALA A 509 37.37 5.06 -41.33
N ARG A 510 37.09 3.82 -41.78
CA ARG A 510 37.19 3.42 -43.20
C ARG A 510 36.24 4.20 -44.12
N LYS A 511 35.06 4.59 -43.62
CA LYS A 511 34.06 5.34 -44.39
C LYS A 511 34.25 6.86 -44.33
N GLY A 512 35.17 7.36 -43.51
CA GLY A 512 35.39 8.80 -43.31
C GLY A 512 34.14 9.53 -42.75
N GLN A 513 33.22 8.80 -42.12
CA GLN A 513 31.94 9.32 -41.64
C GLN A 513 31.92 9.42 -40.12
N GLY A 514 31.31 10.48 -39.61
CA GLY A 514 30.82 10.53 -38.23
C GLY A 514 29.71 9.50 -38.02
N GLY A 515 29.49 9.08 -36.77
CA GLY A 515 28.41 8.17 -36.44
C GLY A 515 28.43 7.75 -34.98
N ARG A 516 27.34 7.11 -34.54
CA ARG A 516 27.16 6.71 -33.14
C ARG A 516 28.28 5.76 -32.69
N ARG A 517 28.87 6.08 -31.53
CA ARG A 517 29.89 5.30 -30.81
C ARG A 517 29.40 4.99 -29.40
N ARG A 518 30.01 4.01 -28.76
CA ARG A 518 29.81 3.68 -27.35
C ARG A 518 31.15 3.73 -26.63
N PRO A 519 31.20 4.13 -25.35
CA PRO A 519 32.44 4.07 -24.57
C PRO A 519 32.91 2.63 -24.42
N ASN A 520 34.22 2.40 -24.46
CA ASN A 520 34.79 1.10 -24.10
C ASN A 520 34.88 0.97 -22.58
N ILE A 521 34.81 -0.27 -22.10
CA ILE A 521 35.13 -0.59 -20.72
C ILE A 521 36.66 -0.69 -20.62
N THR A 522 37.25 0.11 -19.74
CA THR A 522 38.69 0.20 -19.54
C THR A 522 39.23 -0.93 -18.66
N THR A 523 40.52 -1.22 -18.75
CA THR A 523 41.18 -2.19 -17.86
C THR A 523 41.02 -1.82 -16.39
N GLY A 524 41.13 -0.53 -16.04
CA GLY A 524 40.95 -0.07 -14.65
C GLY A 524 39.53 -0.30 -14.12
N GLU A 525 38.51 -0.11 -14.95
CA GLU A 525 37.12 -0.42 -14.57
C GLU A 525 36.90 -1.94 -14.40
N VAL A 526 37.54 -2.77 -15.23
CA VAL A 526 37.51 -4.23 -15.08
C VAL A 526 38.18 -4.65 -13.77
N GLU A 527 39.37 -4.12 -13.46
CA GLU A 527 40.09 -4.41 -12.22
C GLU A 527 39.27 -4.02 -10.98
N GLN A 528 38.64 -2.83 -11.01
CA GLN A 528 37.76 -2.37 -9.94
C GLN A 528 36.53 -3.27 -9.76
N PHE A 529 35.92 -3.72 -10.86
CA PHE A 529 34.79 -4.64 -10.78
C PHE A 529 35.19 -6.01 -10.27
N VAL A 530 36.32 -6.57 -10.72
CA VAL A 530 36.80 -7.87 -10.25
C VAL A 530 37.13 -7.82 -8.75
N ALA A 531 37.80 -6.76 -8.30
CA ALA A 531 38.07 -6.56 -6.87
C ALA A 531 36.78 -6.45 -6.05
N LEU A 532 35.79 -5.70 -6.55
CA LEU A 532 34.46 -5.60 -5.93
C LEU A 532 33.75 -6.97 -5.91
N PHE A 533 33.81 -7.70 -7.01
CA PHE A 533 33.18 -9.01 -7.15
C PHE A 533 33.76 -10.02 -6.16
N ASP A 534 35.08 -10.06 -6.02
CA ASP A 534 35.74 -10.95 -5.06
C ASP A 534 35.43 -10.57 -3.61
N ALA A 535 35.34 -9.28 -3.30
CA ALA A 535 34.91 -8.80 -1.98
C ALA A 535 33.47 -9.20 -1.65
N HIS A 536 32.58 -9.21 -2.64
CA HIS A 536 31.16 -9.57 -2.48
C HIS A 536 30.79 -10.95 -3.04
N ARG A 537 31.77 -11.85 -3.17
CA ARG A 537 31.60 -13.14 -3.86
C ARG A 537 30.51 -14.01 -3.27
N GLN A 538 30.33 -13.97 -1.94
CA GLN A 538 29.27 -14.68 -1.22
C GLN A 538 27.87 -14.11 -1.49
N HIS A 539 27.80 -12.90 -2.03
CA HIS A 539 26.58 -12.18 -2.39
C HIS A 539 26.46 -12.01 -3.91
N SER A 540 27.01 -12.94 -4.69
CA SER A 540 26.97 -12.92 -6.16
C SER A 540 25.55 -12.75 -6.71
N GLU A 541 24.53 -13.32 -6.04
CA GLU A 541 23.13 -13.18 -6.45
C GLU A 541 22.68 -11.71 -6.39
N ALA A 542 23.02 -10.99 -5.32
CA ALA A 542 22.67 -9.58 -5.17
C ALA A 542 23.39 -8.72 -6.21
N LEU A 543 24.68 -9.00 -6.47
CA LEU A 543 25.47 -8.27 -7.46
C LEU A 543 24.91 -8.46 -8.89
N ALA A 544 24.54 -9.69 -9.26
CA ALA A 544 23.90 -9.98 -10.55
C ALA A 544 22.56 -9.24 -10.70
N LEU A 545 21.70 -9.28 -9.69
CA LEU A 545 20.40 -8.62 -9.74
C LEU A 545 20.54 -7.09 -9.76
N LEU A 546 21.52 -6.53 -9.03
CA LEU A 546 21.86 -5.10 -9.08
C LEU A 546 22.34 -4.69 -10.47
N LEU A 547 23.21 -5.47 -11.12
CA LEU A 547 23.63 -5.21 -12.51
C LEU A 547 22.42 -5.15 -13.46
N ILE A 548 21.48 -6.11 -13.35
CA ILE A 548 20.28 -6.12 -14.18
C ILE A 548 19.38 -4.92 -13.87
N ALA A 549 19.17 -4.60 -12.59
CA ALA A 549 18.35 -3.47 -12.16
C ALA A 549 18.92 -2.14 -12.69
N TYR A 550 20.22 -1.90 -12.54
CA TYR A 550 20.88 -0.69 -13.04
C TYR A 550 20.87 -0.64 -14.58
N ALA A 551 21.19 -1.75 -15.25
CA ALA A 551 21.21 -1.78 -16.71
C ALA A 551 19.82 -1.56 -17.34
N SER A 552 18.76 -1.99 -16.67
CA SER A 552 17.38 -1.78 -17.13
C SER A 552 16.81 -0.40 -16.77
N SER A 553 17.37 0.27 -15.77
CA SER A 553 16.95 1.59 -15.29
C SER A 553 17.43 2.72 -16.20
N ARG A 554 16.63 3.78 -16.33
CA ARG A 554 16.96 4.99 -17.10
C ARG A 554 17.85 5.91 -16.27
N GLU A 555 18.92 6.42 -16.87
CA GLU A 555 19.71 7.52 -16.31
C GLU A 555 18.85 8.79 -16.26
N ASP A 556 18.98 9.58 -15.19
CA ASP A 556 18.38 10.90 -15.16
C ASP A 556 19.09 11.81 -16.16
N ARG A 557 18.31 12.50 -16.98
CA ARG A 557 18.86 13.51 -17.88
C ARG A 557 19.07 14.78 -17.06
N THR A 558 20.31 15.12 -16.78
CA THR A 558 20.67 16.48 -16.35
C THR A 558 20.67 17.40 -17.57
N ALA A 559 20.41 18.70 -17.40
CA ALA A 559 20.51 19.67 -18.49
C ALA A 559 21.90 19.66 -19.18
N GLU A 560 22.96 19.33 -18.43
CA GLU A 560 24.30 19.10 -18.96
C GLU A 560 24.41 17.79 -19.76
N GLY A 561 23.66 16.75 -19.37
CA GLY A 561 23.51 15.50 -20.11
C GLY A 561 22.73 15.67 -21.42
N GLU A 562 21.75 16.58 -21.46
CA GLU A 562 21.07 16.96 -22.72
C GLU A 562 22.06 17.62 -23.68
N ALA A 563 22.86 18.58 -23.23
CA ALA A 563 23.90 19.22 -24.04
C ALA A 563 25.00 18.23 -24.48
N ALA A 564 25.37 17.26 -23.62
CA ALA A 564 26.35 16.23 -23.96
C ALA A 564 25.80 15.16 -24.93
N VAL A 565 24.51 14.82 -24.84
CA VAL A 565 23.83 13.93 -25.79
C VAL A 565 23.63 14.66 -27.12
N GLU A 566 23.19 15.91 -27.13
CA GLU A 566 23.10 16.76 -28.34
C GLU A 566 24.48 16.87 -29.05
N ALA A 567 25.54 17.08 -28.27
CA ALA A 567 26.90 17.14 -28.79
C ALA A 567 27.44 15.78 -29.29
N ALA A 568 26.96 14.66 -28.72
CA ALA A 568 27.38 13.31 -29.09
C ALA A 568 26.53 12.67 -30.22
N THR A 569 25.27 13.09 -30.39
CA THR A 569 24.31 12.50 -31.33
C THR A 569 23.87 13.43 -32.45
N GLY A 570 24.11 14.74 -32.35
CA GLY A 570 23.79 15.72 -33.40
C GLY A 570 22.29 15.90 -33.67
N GLU A 571 21.42 15.48 -32.75
CA GLU A 571 19.97 15.60 -32.84
C GLU A 571 19.49 16.67 -31.87
N ALA A 572 18.82 17.71 -32.39
CA ALA A 572 18.10 18.68 -31.56
C ALA A 572 16.92 18.00 -30.87
N ALA A 573 16.65 18.41 -29.63
CA ALA A 573 15.60 17.85 -28.78
C ALA A 573 14.21 18.10 -29.36
N ASP A 574 13.56 17.03 -29.84
CA ASP A 574 12.12 16.98 -30.08
C ASP A 574 11.54 15.85 -29.23
N ASP A 575 11.03 16.20 -28.06
CA ASP A 575 9.67 15.85 -27.67
C ASP A 575 9.33 16.49 -26.32
N ALA A 576 8.25 17.26 -26.35
CA ALA A 576 7.54 17.74 -25.19
C ALA A 576 7.09 16.54 -24.34
N ASP A 577 7.41 16.59 -23.06
CA ASP A 577 6.60 15.97 -22.02
C ASP A 577 5.20 16.60 -22.06
N VAL A 578 4.36 16.16 -23.00
CA VAL A 578 2.91 16.24 -22.85
C VAL A 578 2.46 14.95 -22.17
N TYR A 579 2.94 14.77 -20.94
CA TYR A 579 2.18 14.08 -19.92
C TYR A 579 1.56 15.13 -19.00
N THR A 580 0.73 16.02 -19.59
CA THR A 580 -0.48 16.39 -18.87
C THR A 580 -1.30 15.11 -18.75
N VAL A 581 -1.19 14.45 -17.59
CA VAL A 581 -2.41 13.89 -17.01
C VAL A 581 -3.40 15.06 -17.06
N PRO A 582 -4.60 14.93 -17.66
CA PRO A 582 -5.60 15.94 -17.43
C PRO A 582 -5.76 16.01 -15.92
N ILE A 583 -5.24 17.08 -15.34
CA ILE A 583 -5.78 17.63 -14.12
C ILE A 583 -7.18 18.07 -14.58
N ASP A 584 -8.11 17.12 -14.60
CA ASP A 584 -9.51 17.48 -14.46
C ASP A 584 -9.61 18.01 -13.02
N GLU A 585 -9.31 19.30 -12.87
CA GLU A 585 -10.00 20.14 -11.90
C GLU A 585 -11.49 20.10 -12.30
N ALA A 586 -12.19 19.13 -11.73
CA ALA A 586 -13.64 19.12 -11.47
C ALA A 586 -13.97 17.97 -10.50
#